data_AF-A0A952J4C6-F1
#
_entry.id   AF-A0A952J4C6-F1
#
_cell.length_a   1.000
_cell.length_b   1.000
_cell.length_c   1.000
_cell.angle_alpha   90.00
_cell.angle_beta   90.00
_cell.angle_gamma   90.00
#
_symmetry.space_group_name_H-M   'P 1'
#
loop_
_entity.id
_entity.type
_entity.pdbx_description
1 polymer ?
#
loop_
_entity_poly.entity_id
_entity_poly.type
_entity_poly.pdbx_seq_one_letter_code
_entity_poly.pdbx_strand_id
1 'polypeptide(L)'
;MKKFVMVCLAVWVLTSAQAQDSKEVIKKFDEYSSLLLKKDFDKALNYVHTGIYDILPREQMKAVLEQTFSNPMMDIEMTMPEVKGISTTKLINKVHYVKFNSKSIVEMRFNMEGSGGDPEAIQNQIKQGLITQFGEQNVSYDKASGFFTVATVKPVIAASPDKKDWKFVTIDSEQLVPMLEKFIPKEILDLKVE
;
A
#
# COMPACT_ATOMS: atom_id res chain seq x y z
N MET A 1 -1.11 -18.06 46.01
CA MET A 1 -0.32 -18.56 44.86
C MET A 1 -1.18 -19.06 43.69
N LYS A 2 -2.33 -19.73 43.89
CA LYS A 2 -3.21 -20.17 42.77
C LYS A 2 -3.84 -19.03 41.94
N LYS A 3 -4.13 -17.86 42.55
CA LYS A 3 -4.66 -16.69 41.83
C LYS A 3 -3.63 -15.98 40.93
N PHE A 4 -2.33 -16.12 41.21
CA PHE A 4 -1.27 -15.49 40.42
C PHE A 4 -0.97 -16.30 39.14
N VAL A 5 -1.06 -17.63 39.20
CA VAL A 5 -0.90 -18.52 38.03
C VAL A 5 -2.01 -18.29 36.99
N MET A 6 -3.22 -17.97 37.43
CA MET A 6 -4.36 -17.72 36.53
C MET A 6 -4.25 -16.39 35.77
N VAL A 7 -3.60 -15.37 36.35
CA VAL A 7 -3.36 -14.08 35.69
C VAL A 7 -2.27 -14.20 34.60
N CYS A 8 -1.23 -15.00 34.83
CA CYS A 8 -0.18 -15.23 33.82
C CYS A 8 -0.71 -15.97 32.57
N LEU A 9 -1.68 -16.88 32.73
CA LEU A 9 -2.30 -17.61 31.63
C LEU A 9 -3.18 -16.72 30.73
N ALA A 10 -3.89 -15.73 31.29
CA ALA A 10 -4.74 -14.82 30.52
C ALA A 10 -3.93 -13.87 29.61
N VAL A 11 -2.73 -13.46 30.05
CA VAL A 11 -1.87 -12.55 29.28
C VAL A 11 -1.25 -13.24 28.06
N TRP A 12 -0.95 -14.54 28.13
CA TRP A 12 -0.37 -15.32 27.02
C TRP A 12 -1.37 -15.59 25.87
N VAL A 13 -2.66 -15.71 26.18
CA VAL A 13 -3.69 -15.95 25.15
C VAL A 13 -3.94 -14.70 24.31
N LEU A 14 -3.82 -13.50 24.90
CA LEU A 14 -4.05 -12.25 24.19
C LEU A 14 -2.91 -11.90 23.22
N THR A 15 -1.66 -12.20 23.56
CA THR A 15 -0.51 -11.93 22.69
C THR A 15 -0.44 -12.87 21.49
N SER A 16 -0.82 -14.14 21.68
CA SER A 16 -0.86 -15.13 20.59
C SER A 16 -1.95 -14.85 19.56
N ALA A 17 -3.12 -14.39 19.99
CA ALA A 17 -4.21 -14.00 19.08
C ALA A 17 -3.84 -12.79 18.19
N GLN A 18 -3.18 -11.78 18.77
CA GLN A 18 -2.70 -10.60 18.02
C GLN A 18 -1.65 -10.99 16.98
N ALA A 19 -0.66 -11.82 17.35
CA ALA A 19 0.37 -12.28 16.42
C ALA A 19 -0.20 -13.09 15.25
N GLN A 20 -1.27 -13.86 15.48
CA GLN A 20 -1.95 -14.63 14.44
C GLN A 20 -2.68 -13.73 13.44
N ASP A 21 -3.40 -12.71 13.93
CA ASP A 21 -4.10 -11.75 13.07
C ASP A 21 -3.09 -11.01 12.17
N SER A 22 -2.01 -10.46 12.74
CA SER A 22 -0.95 -9.76 11.99
C SER A 22 -0.35 -10.64 10.89
N LYS A 23 -0.08 -11.92 11.20
CA LYS A 23 0.49 -12.87 10.22
C LYS A 23 -0.47 -13.14 9.06
N GLU A 24 -1.76 -13.29 9.34
CA GLU A 24 -2.76 -13.51 8.28
C GLU A 24 -2.95 -12.25 7.43
N VAL A 25 -2.98 -11.06 8.03
CA VAL A 25 -3.04 -9.77 7.31
C VAL A 25 -1.85 -9.62 6.36
N ILE A 26 -0.62 -9.86 6.84
CA ILE A 26 0.60 -9.77 6.03
C ILE A 26 0.52 -10.75 4.87
N LYS A 27 0.17 -12.01 5.13
CA LYS A 27 0.00 -13.02 4.09
C LYS A 27 -1.01 -12.60 3.02
N LYS A 28 -2.17 -12.05 3.42
CA LYS A 28 -3.18 -11.56 2.47
C LYS A 28 -2.72 -10.34 1.69
N PHE A 29 -1.95 -9.46 2.32
CA PHE A 29 -1.35 -8.31 1.65
C PHE A 29 -0.28 -8.75 0.65
N ASP A 30 0.50 -9.78 0.96
CA ASP A 30 1.47 -10.38 0.06
C ASP A 30 0.79 -11.06 -1.14
N GLU A 31 -0.28 -11.81 -0.91
CA GLU A 31 -1.11 -12.38 -1.98
C GLU A 31 -1.62 -11.28 -2.93
N TYR A 32 -2.21 -10.22 -2.36
CA TYR A 32 -2.67 -9.04 -3.10
C TYR A 32 -1.54 -8.37 -3.91
N SER A 33 -0.41 -8.10 -3.27
CA SER A 33 0.74 -7.43 -3.89
C SER A 33 1.34 -8.27 -5.00
N SER A 34 1.44 -9.59 -4.81
CA SER A 34 1.92 -10.51 -5.84
C SER A 34 1.04 -10.51 -7.09
N LEU A 35 -0.29 -10.38 -6.92
CA LEU A 35 -1.22 -10.27 -8.05
C LEU A 35 -1.01 -8.97 -8.83
N LEU A 36 -0.78 -7.84 -8.14
CA LEU A 36 -0.43 -6.57 -8.79
C LEU A 36 0.88 -6.67 -9.58
N LEU A 37 1.93 -7.26 -9.00
CA LEU A 37 3.22 -7.44 -9.66
C LEU A 37 3.11 -8.36 -10.90
N LYS A 38 2.24 -9.37 -10.85
CA LYS A 38 1.93 -10.26 -11.98
C LYS A 38 0.93 -9.66 -12.97
N LYS A 39 0.45 -8.43 -12.72
CA LYS A 39 -0.57 -7.73 -13.52
C LYS A 39 -1.89 -8.50 -13.63
N ASP A 40 -2.21 -9.38 -12.66
CA ASP A 40 -3.50 -10.07 -12.55
C ASP A 40 -4.51 -9.17 -11.82
N PHE A 41 -4.87 -8.06 -12.47
CA PHE A 41 -5.67 -6.99 -11.86
C PHE A 41 -7.07 -7.44 -11.48
N ASP A 42 -7.69 -8.34 -12.26
CA ASP A 42 -9.01 -8.88 -11.94
C ASP A 42 -9.05 -9.53 -10.55
N LYS A 43 -8.03 -10.33 -10.23
CA LYS A 43 -7.92 -10.96 -8.92
C LYS A 43 -7.41 -9.99 -7.87
N ALA A 44 -6.45 -9.12 -8.20
CA ALA A 44 -5.92 -8.14 -7.25
C ALA A 44 -7.03 -7.23 -6.72
N LEU A 45 -7.94 -6.79 -7.59
CA LEU A 45 -9.06 -5.93 -7.19
C LEU A 45 -10.02 -6.61 -6.20
N ASN A 46 -10.08 -7.94 -6.13
CA ASN A 46 -10.88 -8.61 -5.09
C ASN A 46 -10.39 -8.35 -3.67
N TYR A 47 -9.16 -7.87 -3.50
CA TYR A 47 -8.58 -7.49 -2.21
C TYR A 47 -8.76 -6.00 -1.90
N VAL A 48 -9.31 -5.20 -2.82
CA VAL A 48 -9.57 -3.77 -2.56
C VAL A 48 -10.82 -3.63 -1.70
N HIS A 49 -10.78 -2.72 -0.73
CA HIS A 49 -11.95 -2.41 0.10
C HIS A 49 -13.09 -1.87 -0.75
N THR A 50 -14.29 -2.44 -0.62
CA THR A 50 -15.42 -2.14 -1.51
C THR A 50 -15.86 -0.68 -1.48
N GLY A 51 -15.71 0.01 -0.35
CA GLY A 51 -15.99 1.45 -0.24
C GLY A 51 -15.13 2.33 -1.18
N ILE A 52 -13.99 1.83 -1.67
CA ILE A 52 -13.20 2.52 -2.70
C ILE A 52 -13.95 2.58 -4.03
N TYR A 53 -14.85 1.64 -4.32
CA TYR A 53 -15.61 1.63 -5.57
C TYR A 53 -16.68 2.72 -5.65
N ASP A 54 -17.04 3.33 -4.52
CA ASP A 54 -17.87 4.54 -4.48
C ASP A 54 -17.07 5.79 -4.92
N ILE A 55 -15.74 5.72 -4.89
CA ILE A 55 -14.82 6.77 -5.34
C ILE A 55 -14.42 6.54 -6.79
N LEU A 56 -13.91 5.33 -7.08
CA LEU A 56 -13.46 4.91 -8.40
C LEU A 56 -14.00 3.51 -8.69
N PRO A 57 -15.00 3.37 -9.58
CA PRO A 57 -15.58 2.07 -9.91
C PRO A 57 -14.53 1.04 -10.30
N ARG A 58 -14.75 -0.23 -9.94
CA ARG A 58 -13.80 -1.34 -10.15
C ARG A 58 -13.24 -1.40 -11.57
N GLU A 59 -14.10 -1.29 -12.59
CA GLU A 59 -13.69 -1.35 -13.99
C GLU A 59 -12.83 -0.15 -14.41
N GLN A 60 -13.11 1.04 -13.85
CA GLN A 60 -12.27 2.21 -14.09
C GLN A 60 -10.90 2.06 -13.40
N MET A 61 -10.87 1.51 -12.18
CA MET A 61 -9.62 1.20 -11.48
C MET A 61 -8.78 0.19 -12.26
N LYS A 62 -9.40 -0.86 -12.80
CA LYS A 62 -8.74 -1.83 -13.68
C LYS A 62 -8.12 -1.14 -14.90
N ALA A 63 -8.91 -0.32 -15.61
CA ALA A 63 -8.43 0.39 -16.79
C ALA A 63 -7.24 1.31 -16.48
N VAL A 64 -7.26 2.01 -15.33
CA VAL A 64 -6.14 2.85 -14.90
C VAL A 64 -4.88 2.01 -14.63
N LEU A 65 -5.01 0.86 -13.96
CA LEU A 65 -3.88 -0.04 -13.72
C LEU A 65 -3.31 -0.59 -15.04
N GLU A 66 -4.17 -1.08 -15.93
CA GLU A 66 -3.76 -1.58 -17.25
C GLU A 66 -3.02 -0.51 -18.05
N GLN A 67 -3.60 0.68 -18.18
CA GLN A 67 -2.99 1.80 -18.89
C GLN A 67 -1.64 2.20 -18.29
N THR A 68 -1.52 2.18 -16.96
CA THR A 68 -0.28 2.53 -16.26
C THR A 68 0.84 1.52 -16.55
N PHE A 69 0.54 0.22 -16.46
CA PHE A 69 1.52 -0.86 -16.62
C PHE A 69 1.75 -1.31 -18.07
N SER A 70 0.99 -0.79 -19.03
CA SER A 70 1.15 -1.01 -20.47
C SER A 70 1.54 0.25 -21.24
N ASN A 71 1.92 1.34 -20.55
CA ASN A 71 2.26 2.60 -21.20
C ASN A 71 3.59 2.47 -21.98
N PRO A 72 3.60 2.61 -23.32
CA PRO A 72 4.83 2.48 -24.09
C PRO A 72 5.84 3.62 -23.84
N MET A 73 5.40 4.71 -23.21
CA MET A 73 6.25 5.84 -22.85
C MET A 73 6.97 5.65 -21.51
N MET A 74 6.69 4.57 -20.78
CA MET A 74 7.23 4.38 -19.43
C MET A 74 7.30 2.90 -19.05
N ASP A 75 8.49 2.44 -18.70
CA ASP A 75 8.67 1.16 -18.04
C ASP A 75 8.51 1.37 -16.53
N ILE A 76 7.69 0.54 -15.88
CA ILE A 76 7.50 0.55 -14.43
C ILE A 76 7.76 -0.86 -13.90
N GLU A 77 8.65 -0.93 -12.92
CA GLU A 77 8.89 -2.13 -12.12
C GLU A 77 8.68 -1.79 -10.64
N MET A 78 8.13 -2.75 -9.89
CA MET A 78 7.87 -2.57 -8.46
C MET A 78 8.39 -3.78 -7.71
N THR A 79 8.96 -3.55 -6.52
CA THR A 79 9.33 -4.65 -5.64
C THR A 79 8.11 -5.16 -4.86
N MET A 80 8.23 -6.38 -4.35
CA MET A 80 7.34 -6.83 -3.28
C MET A 80 7.42 -5.83 -2.11
N PRO A 81 6.28 -5.34 -1.59
CA PRO A 81 6.31 -4.43 -0.47
C PRO A 81 6.69 -5.15 0.82
N GLU A 82 7.41 -4.45 1.68
CA GLU A 82 7.67 -4.86 3.05
C GLU A 82 6.67 -4.19 4.00
N VAL A 83 6.02 -4.98 4.84
CA VAL A 83 5.15 -4.47 5.90
C VAL A 83 6.01 -4.00 7.09
N LYS A 84 5.83 -2.72 7.45
CA LYS A 84 6.45 -2.05 8.60
C LYS A 84 5.36 -1.56 9.55
N GLY A 85 5.63 -1.61 10.85
CA GLY A 85 4.76 -1.04 11.87
C GLY A 85 3.32 -1.52 11.77
N ILE A 86 2.99 -2.67 12.36
CA ILE A 86 1.63 -3.21 12.30
C ILE A 86 0.90 -2.94 13.62
N SER A 87 -0.29 -2.34 13.53
CA SER A 87 -1.12 -2.10 14.70
C SER A 87 -1.68 -3.41 15.26
N THR A 88 -2.13 -3.36 16.51
CA THR A 88 -3.05 -4.38 17.02
C THR A 88 -4.38 -4.34 16.28
N THR A 89 -5.09 -5.48 16.24
CA THR A 89 -6.42 -5.56 15.64
C THR A 89 -7.43 -4.79 16.49
N LYS A 90 -8.15 -3.84 15.88
CA LYS A 90 -9.27 -3.11 16.49
C LYS A 90 -10.60 -3.62 15.94
N LEU A 91 -11.58 -3.86 16.82
CA LEU A 91 -12.93 -4.25 16.42
C LEU A 91 -13.88 -3.05 16.55
N ILE A 92 -14.45 -2.61 15.43
CA ILE A 92 -15.39 -1.48 15.37
C ILE A 92 -16.56 -1.89 14.49
N ASN A 93 -17.80 -1.77 14.99
CA ASN A 93 -19.01 -2.11 14.24
C ASN A 93 -18.96 -3.49 13.56
N LYS A 94 -18.44 -4.51 14.27
CA LYS A 94 -18.25 -5.90 13.79
C LYS A 94 -17.23 -6.07 12.64
N VAL A 95 -16.43 -5.05 12.36
CA VAL A 95 -15.32 -5.11 11.41
C VAL A 95 -14.00 -5.00 12.16
N HIS A 96 -13.08 -5.89 11.84
CA HIS A 96 -11.71 -5.89 12.35
C HIS A 96 -10.86 -5.01 11.46
N TYR A 97 -10.08 -4.13 12.07
CA TYR A 97 -9.18 -3.21 11.38
C TYR A 97 -7.76 -3.40 11.87
N VAL A 98 -6.82 -3.34 10.93
CA VAL A 98 -5.38 -3.29 11.18
C VAL A 98 -4.81 -2.18 10.29
N LYS A 99 -3.91 -1.35 10.83
CA LYS A 99 -3.16 -0.37 10.05
C LYS A 99 -1.69 -0.77 10.04
N PHE A 100 -1.02 -0.53 8.93
CA PHE A 100 0.43 -0.69 8.83
C PHE A 100 1.02 0.23 7.76
N ASN A 101 2.34 0.29 7.68
CA ASN A 101 3.06 0.97 6.60
C ASN A 101 3.57 -0.06 5.57
N SER A 102 3.30 0.17 4.30
CA SER A 102 3.86 -0.60 3.19
C SER A 102 5.05 0.15 2.62
N LYS A 103 6.25 -0.46 2.68
CA LYS A 103 7.46 0.07 2.08
C LYS A 103 7.77 -0.68 0.79
N SER A 104 7.92 0.04 -0.32
CA SER A 104 8.26 -0.56 -1.62
C SER A 104 9.27 0.31 -2.37
N ILE A 105 9.94 -0.30 -3.34
CA ILE A 105 10.76 0.39 -4.33
C ILE A 105 10.01 0.35 -5.65
N VAL A 106 9.93 1.50 -6.32
CA VAL A 106 9.38 1.65 -7.66
C VAL A 106 10.50 2.11 -8.56
N GLU A 107 10.74 1.39 -9.65
CA GLU A 107 11.71 1.76 -10.67
C GLU A 107 10.96 2.19 -11.92
N MET A 108 11.30 3.37 -12.44
CA MET A 108 10.64 3.97 -13.60
C MET A 108 11.68 4.40 -14.62
N ARG A 109 11.47 4.04 -15.88
CA ARG A 109 12.24 4.57 -17.01
C ARG A 109 11.28 5.20 -18.00
N PHE A 110 11.56 6.43 -18.40
CA PHE A 110 10.73 7.17 -19.34
C PHE A 110 11.34 7.09 -20.73
N ASN A 111 10.52 6.71 -21.73
CA ASN A 111 10.93 6.80 -23.12
C ASN A 111 10.84 8.27 -23.56
N MET A 112 12.00 8.88 -23.81
CA MET A 112 12.12 10.28 -24.22
C MET A 112 12.28 10.44 -25.73
N GLU A 113 12.19 9.36 -26.52
CA GLU A 113 12.27 9.46 -27.98
C GLU A 113 11.15 10.36 -28.53
N GLY A 114 11.51 11.27 -29.43
CA GLY A 114 10.56 12.19 -30.07
C GLY A 114 10.04 13.34 -29.19
N SER A 115 10.56 13.50 -27.96
CA SER A 115 10.14 14.57 -27.04
C SER A 115 10.58 15.99 -27.46
N GLY A 116 11.43 16.13 -28.48
CA GLY A 116 11.77 17.40 -29.12
C GLY A 116 12.61 18.38 -28.29
N GLY A 117 12.88 18.06 -27.02
CA GLY A 117 13.70 18.85 -26.10
C GLY A 117 15.06 18.20 -25.80
N ASP A 118 15.89 18.93 -25.04
CA ASP A 118 17.16 18.39 -24.51
C ASP A 118 16.88 17.25 -23.52
N PRO A 119 17.34 16.01 -23.78
CA PRO A 119 17.09 14.86 -22.91
C PRO A 119 17.55 15.08 -21.46
N GLU A 120 18.68 15.75 -21.24
CA GLU A 120 19.17 16.02 -19.88
C GLU A 120 18.26 16.97 -19.13
N ALA A 121 17.76 18.03 -19.79
CA ALA A 121 16.81 18.96 -19.20
C ALA A 121 15.49 18.26 -18.81
N ILE A 122 14.95 17.40 -19.69
CA ILE A 122 13.72 16.64 -19.43
C ILE A 122 13.93 15.67 -18.25
N GLN A 123 15.03 14.92 -18.25
CA GLN A 123 15.40 14.02 -17.17
C GLN A 123 15.51 14.76 -15.83
N ASN A 124 16.14 15.93 -15.81
CA ASN A 124 16.26 16.75 -14.61
C ASN A 124 14.88 17.24 -14.13
N GLN A 125 14.00 17.65 -15.04
CA GLN A 125 12.63 18.05 -14.70
C GLN A 125 11.85 16.89 -14.06
N ILE A 126 11.93 15.69 -14.62
CA ILE A 126 11.30 14.48 -14.06
C ILE A 126 11.87 14.21 -12.66
N LYS A 127 13.20 14.24 -12.51
CA LYS A 127 13.87 14.05 -11.22
C LYS A 127 13.35 15.03 -10.16
N GLN A 128 13.25 16.32 -10.50
CA GLN A 128 12.77 17.34 -9.58
C GLN A 128 11.30 17.14 -9.21
N GLY A 129 10.46 16.69 -10.14
CA GLY A 129 9.07 16.32 -9.85
C GLY A 129 8.98 15.18 -8.83
N LEU A 130 9.76 14.12 -9.04
CA LEU A 130 9.84 12.99 -8.11
C LEU A 130 10.37 13.41 -6.74
N ILE A 131 11.43 14.23 -6.69
CA ILE A 131 11.98 14.76 -5.43
C ILE A 131 10.94 15.61 -4.69
N THR A 132 10.18 16.44 -5.40
CA THR A 132 9.12 17.26 -4.80
C THR A 132 8.04 16.37 -4.17
N GLN A 133 7.71 15.26 -4.81
CA GLN A 133 6.65 14.36 -4.34
C GLN A 133 7.11 13.40 -3.23
N PHE A 134 8.33 12.86 -3.33
CA PHE A 134 8.80 11.76 -2.48
C PHE A 134 9.94 12.14 -1.54
N GLY A 135 10.57 13.30 -1.74
CA GLY A 135 11.74 13.76 -0.99
C GLY A 135 13.07 13.30 -1.62
N GLU A 136 14.10 14.13 -1.49
CA GLU A 136 15.40 13.92 -2.15
C GLU A 136 16.06 12.60 -1.74
N GLN A 137 15.98 12.24 -0.46
CA GLN A 137 16.55 11.00 0.08
C GLN A 137 15.88 9.72 -0.44
N ASN A 138 14.71 9.83 -1.06
CA ASN A 138 13.92 8.70 -1.55
C ASN A 138 14.00 8.53 -3.06
N VAL A 139 14.73 9.40 -3.78
CA VAL A 139 14.81 9.39 -5.24
C VAL A 139 16.26 9.30 -5.69
N SER A 140 16.58 8.28 -6.46
CA SER A 140 17.86 8.17 -7.17
C SER A 140 17.63 8.00 -8.67
N TYR A 141 18.67 8.28 -9.45
CA TYR A 141 18.67 8.06 -10.89
C TYR A 141 19.98 7.38 -11.29
N ASP A 142 19.87 6.26 -11.99
CA ASP A 142 21.00 5.58 -12.58
C ASP A 142 21.14 5.95 -14.06
N LYS A 143 22.22 6.66 -14.39
CA LYS A 143 22.52 7.07 -15.76
C LYS A 143 22.77 5.89 -16.69
N ALA A 144 23.27 4.76 -16.18
CA ALA A 144 23.64 3.61 -17.02
C ALA A 144 22.40 2.86 -17.53
N SER A 145 21.42 2.62 -16.65
CA SER A 145 20.17 1.93 -16.99
C SER A 145 19.03 2.87 -17.42
N GLY A 146 19.12 4.16 -17.07
CA GLY A 146 18.08 5.16 -17.33
C GLY A 146 16.91 5.10 -16.35
N PHE A 147 17.02 4.33 -15.26
CA PHE A 147 15.95 4.20 -14.27
C PHE A 147 16.05 5.25 -13.17
N PHE A 148 14.89 5.79 -12.81
CA PHE A 148 14.64 6.42 -11.53
C PHE A 148 14.21 5.36 -10.54
N THR A 149 14.84 5.33 -9.36
CA THR A 149 14.43 4.46 -8.26
C THR A 149 13.80 5.34 -7.19
N VAL A 150 12.57 5.01 -6.78
CA VAL A 150 11.80 5.74 -5.78
C VAL A 150 11.44 4.80 -4.64
N ALA A 151 11.92 5.12 -3.43
CA ALA A 151 11.51 4.44 -2.21
C ALA A 151 10.23 5.09 -1.67
N THR A 152 9.17 4.29 -1.51
CA THR A 152 7.86 4.78 -1.03
C THR A 152 7.49 4.09 0.26
N VAL A 153 6.95 4.85 1.21
CA VAL A 153 6.30 4.33 2.43
C VAL A 153 4.89 4.87 2.45
N LYS A 154 3.89 3.98 2.43
CA LYS A 154 2.47 4.35 2.38
C LYS A 154 1.70 3.68 3.50
N PRO A 155 0.83 4.40 4.23
CA PRO A 155 -0.08 3.78 5.17
C PRO A 155 -1.10 2.89 4.44
N VAL A 156 -1.37 1.72 4.98
CA VAL A 156 -2.36 0.77 4.50
C VAL A 156 -3.29 0.40 5.64
N ILE A 157 -4.58 0.38 5.36
CA ILE A 157 -5.63 -0.07 6.27
C ILE A 157 -6.18 -1.38 5.72
N ALA A 158 -6.13 -2.44 6.54
CA ALA A 158 -6.79 -3.70 6.30
C ALA A 158 -8.10 -3.76 7.10
N ALA A 159 -9.18 -4.22 6.47
CA ALA A 159 -10.47 -4.43 7.10
C ALA A 159 -11.01 -5.84 6.81
N SER A 160 -11.62 -6.49 7.81
CA SER A 160 -12.23 -7.81 7.64
C SER A 160 -13.38 -8.06 8.63
N PRO A 161 -14.52 -8.58 8.18
CA PRO A 161 -15.61 -8.97 9.08
C PRO A 161 -15.27 -10.24 9.90
N ASP A 162 -14.42 -11.13 9.38
CA ASP A 162 -14.21 -12.48 9.91
C ASP A 162 -12.74 -12.85 10.17
N LYS A 163 -11.82 -11.88 10.00
CA LYS A 163 -10.35 -12.03 10.09
C LYS A 163 -9.74 -12.97 9.05
N LYS A 164 -10.47 -13.30 7.98
CA LYS A 164 -10.02 -14.17 6.89
C LYS A 164 -10.10 -13.47 5.53
N ASP A 165 -11.22 -12.82 5.26
CA ASP A 165 -11.41 -12.01 4.05
C ASP A 165 -10.94 -10.58 4.31
N TRP A 166 -9.63 -10.36 4.21
CA TRP A 166 -9.01 -9.05 4.40
C TRP A 166 -9.04 -8.24 3.12
N LYS A 167 -9.57 -7.02 3.21
CA LYS A 167 -9.56 -6.01 2.15
C LYS A 167 -8.67 -4.84 2.53
N PHE A 168 -8.04 -4.21 1.54
CA PHE A 168 -7.02 -3.19 1.76
C PHE A 168 -7.42 -1.84 1.16
N VAL A 169 -6.98 -0.78 1.83
CA VAL A 169 -6.96 0.60 1.35
C VAL A 169 -5.56 1.15 1.57
N THR A 170 -4.92 1.59 0.49
CA THR A 170 -3.67 2.36 0.58
C THR A 170 -4.02 3.85 0.66
N ILE A 171 -3.41 4.58 1.57
CA ILE A 171 -3.55 6.04 1.67
C ILE A 171 -2.44 6.66 0.82
N ASP A 172 -2.74 6.89 -0.46
CA ASP A 172 -1.77 7.42 -1.43
C ASP A 172 -1.51 8.93 -1.28
N SER A 173 -2.46 9.65 -0.69
CA SER A 173 -2.39 11.10 -0.48
C SER A 173 -3.31 11.53 0.66
N GLU A 174 -2.89 12.51 1.45
CA GLU A 174 -3.71 13.16 2.48
C GLU A 174 -5.02 13.73 1.91
N GLN A 175 -5.04 14.09 0.63
CA GLN A 175 -6.23 14.62 -0.05
C GLN A 175 -7.35 13.58 -0.19
N LEU A 176 -7.04 12.28 -0.12
CA LEU A 176 -8.03 11.21 -0.20
C LEU A 176 -8.72 10.95 1.15
N VAL A 177 -8.12 11.37 2.27
CA VAL A 177 -8.61 11.09 3.63
C VAL A 177 -10.08 11.48 3.81
N PRO A 178 -10.57 12.67 3.38
CA PRO A 178 -11.98 13.02 3.52
C PRO A 178 -12.95 12.08 2.78
N MET A 179 -12.50 11.44 1.69
CA MET A 179 -13.30 10.47 0.97
C MET A 179 -13.30 9.11 1.68
N LEU A 180 -12.17 8.73 2.27
CA LEU A 180 -12.04 7.50 3.06
C LEU A 180 -12.87 7.54 4.35
N GLU A 181 -13.04 8.70 4.98
CA GLU A 181 -13.87 8.87 6.19
C GLU A 181 -15.33 8.42 5.98
N LYS A 182 -15.81 8.32 4.73
CA LYS A 182 -17.17 7.84 4.41
C LYS A 182 -17.37 6.36 4.73
N PHE A 183 -16.30 5.56 4.73
CA PHE A 183 -16.39 4.10 4.92
C PHE A 183 -15.29 3.53 5.82
N ILE A 184 -14.31 4.33 6.24
CA ILE A 184 -13.30 3.96 7.23
C ILE A 184 -13.51 4.81 8.50
N PRO A 185 -13.58 4.20 9.69
CA PRO A 185 -13.69 4.96 10.94
C PRO A 185 -12.50 5.89 11.15
N LYS A 186 -12.79 7.13 11.57
CA LYS A 186 -11.78 8.16 11.84
C LYS A 186 -10.68 7.68 12.82
N GLU A 187 -11.05 6.91 13.84
CA GLU A 187 -10.11 6.34 14.80
C GLU A 187 -9.10 5.33 14.21
N ILE A 188 -9.37 4.80 13.02
CA ILE A 188 -8.44 3.96 12.25
C ILE A 188 -7.57 4.83 11.34
N LEU A 189 -8.15 5.86 10.71
CA LEU A 189 -7.40 6.84 9.90
C LEU A 189 -6.33 7.55 10.74
N ASP A 190 -6.68 7.98 11.95
CA ASP A 190 -5.79 8.68 12.87
C ASP A 190 -4.82 7.75 13.64
N LEU A 191 -4.98 6.42 13.48
CA LEU A 191 -4.14 5.44 14.16
C LEU A 191 -2.68 5.60 13.71
N LYS A 192 -1.78 5.82 14.66
CA LYS A 192 -0.34 5.85 14.40
C LYS A 192 0.22 4.44 14.46
N VAL A 193 1.15 4.17 13.55
CA VAL A 193 1.91 2.92 13.47
C VAL A 193 3.38 3.29 13.38
N GLU A 194 4.20 2.65 14.21
CA GLU A 194 5.64 2.91 14.34
C GLU A 194 6.46 2.07 13.35
#